data_AF-A0A952NAV8-F1
#
_entry.id   AF-A0A952NAV8-F1
#
_cell.length_a   1.000
_cell.length_b   1.000
_cell.length_c   1.000
_cell.angle_alpha   90.00
_cell.angle_beta   90.00
_cell.angle_gamma   90.00
#
_symmetry.space_group_name_H-M   'P 1'
#
loop_
_entity.id
_entity.type
_entity.pdbx_description
1 polymer ?
#
loop_
_entity_poly.entity_id
_entity_poly.type
_entity_poly.pdbx_seq_one_letter_code
_entity_poly.pdbx_strand_id
1 'polypeptide(L)'
;MGATKFEIYTEELIRLSELAKAISHPARLKAVLIIANETDEDVTLKDIMEEIDLAQSTLSQHLKVLRDAGLVMTKLIVENNTSKQIYRINKLALEQINKLLNHLSDRIDLKQDDRFNAVKLFYSRLYEITNWNQCFNS
;
A
#
# COMPACT_ATOMS: atom_id res chain seq x y z
N MET A 1 -1.56 16.77 15.79
CA MET A 1 -0.22 16.31 15.37
C MET A 1 0.56 17.54 14.89
N GLY A 2 1.78 17.74 15.37
CA GLY A 2 2.63 18.86 14.91
C GLY A 2 2.87 18.75 13.41
N ALA A 3 2.98 19.90 12.72
CA ALA A 3 3.27 19.92 11.29
C ALA A 3 4.57 19.16 11.01
N THR A 4 4.53 18.19 10.10
CA THR A 4 5.72 17.48 9.65
C THR A 4 6.66 18.48 8.99
N LYS A 5 7.87 18.64 9.54
CA LYS A 5 8.90 19.51 8.93
C LYS A 5 9.52 18.79 7.75
N PHE A 6 8.93 18.91 6.56
CA PHE A 6 9.42 18.23 5.36
C PHE A 6 10.80 18.73 4.90
N GLU A 7 11.16 19.97 5.25
CA GLU A 7 12.39 20.67 4.84
C GLU A 7 13.70 20.01 5.29
N ILE A 8 13.66 19.11 6.28
CA ILE A 8 14.85 18.41 6.79
C ILE A 8 15.08 17.03 6.15
N TYR A 9 14.20 16.60 5.25
CA TYR A 9 14.25 15.28 4.61
C TYR A 9 14.58 15.39 3.13
N THR A 10 15.21 14.35 2.58
CA THR A 10 15.46 14.28 1.14
C THR A 10 14.15 14.12 0.38
N GLU A 11 14.11 14.63 -0.85
CA GLU A 11 12.92 14.50 -1.71
C GLU A 11 12.52 13.03 -1.92
N GLU A 12 13.49 12.13 -2.03
CA GLU A 12 13.27 10.68 -2.12
C GLU A 12 12.53 10.13 -0.89
N LEU A 13 12.96 10.49 0.32
CA LEU A 13 12.30 10.06 1.55
C LEU A 13 10.87 10.61 1.66
N ILE A 14 10.65 11.85 1.21
CA ILE A 14 9.32 12.45 1.19
C ILE A 14 8.40 11.66 0.25
N ARG A 15 8.83 11.40 -1.00
CA ARG A 15 8.06 10.65 -1.98
C ARG A 15 7.77 9.21 -1.54
N LEU A 16 8.76 8.52 -0.97
CA LEU A 16 8.56 7.17 -0.39
C LEU A 16 7.58 7.20 0.77
N SER A 17 7.62 8.24 1.62
CA SER A 17 6.68 8.39 2.73
C SER A 17 5.25 8.61 2.24
N GLU A 18 5.05 9.36 1.16
CA GLU A 18 3.74 9.56 0.54
C GLU A 18 3.19 8.26 -0.04
N LEU A 19 4.03 7.49 -0.73
CA LEU A 19 3.67 6.19 -1.27
C LEU A 19 3.31 5.18 -0.16
N ALA A 20 4.12 5.10 0.90
CA ALA A 20 3.84 4.25 2.06
C ALA A 20 2.55 4.69 2.78
N LYS A 21 2.33 5.99 2.93
CA LYS A 21 1.10 6.55 3.49
C LYS A 21 -0.10 6.32 2.57
N ALA A 22 0.09 6.22 1.27
CA ALA A 22 -0.98 5.94 0.32
C ALA A 22 -1.46 4.49 0.43
N ILE A 23 -0.57 3.54 0.70
CA ILE A 23 -0.96 2.13 0.82
C ILE A 23 -1.49 1.77 2.23
N SER A 24 -1.10 2.47 3.30
CA SER A 24 -1.35 2.07 4.69
C SER A 24 -2.81 2.03 5.20
N HIS A 25 -3.83 2.33 4.38
CA HIS A 25 -5.23 2.27 4.82
C HIS A 25 -5.87 0.93 4.44
N PRO A 26 -6.67 0.29 5.31
CA PRO A 26 -7.27 -1.01 5.03
C PRO A 26 -8.05 -1.08 3.70
N ALA A 27 -8.94 -0.12 3.44
CA ALA A 27 -9.68 -0.07 2.19
C ALA A 27 -8.78 0.07 0.95
N ARG A 28 -7.65 0.78 1.07
CA ARG A 28 -6.68 0.95 -0.02
C ARG A 28 -5.86 -0.31 -0.23
N LEU A 29 -5.48 -1.02 0.84
CA LEU A 29 -4.85 -2.34 0.74
C LEU A 29 -5.74 -3.33 0.01
N LYS A 30 -7.02 -3.46 0.40
CA LYS A 30 -7.97 -4.35 -0.27
C LYS A 30 -8.16 -3.96 -1.74
N ALA A 31 -8.28 -2.67 -2.06
CA ALA A 31 -8.36 -2.21 -3.44
C ALA A 31 -7.10 -2.57 -4.26
N VAL A 32 -5.90 -2.37 -3.69
CA VAL A 32 -4.64 -2.74 -4.36
C VAL A 32 -4.58 -4.26 -4.60
N LEU A 33 -5.00 -5.08 -3.63
CA LEU A 33 -5.05 -6.54 -3.79
C LEU A 33 -6.00 -6.98 -4.91
N ILE A 34 -7.20 -6.38 -4.97
CA ILE A 34 -8.17 -6.66 -6.05
C ILE A 34 -7.57 -6.31 -7.42
N ILE A 35 -7.01 -5.09 -7.56
CA ILE A 35 -6.42 -4.64 -8.83
C ILE A 35 -5.19 -5.48 -9.21
N ALA A 36 -4.45 -6.00 -8.24
CA ALA A 36 -3.26 -6.81 -8.50
C ALA A 36 -3.57 -8.25 -8.94
N ASN A 37 -4.70 -8.81 -8.52
CA ASN A 37 -5.07 -10.20 -8.83
C ASN A 37 -5.58 -10.40 -10.26
N GLU A 38 -6.03 -9.32 -10.91
CA GLU A 38 -6.64 -9.31 -12.25
C GLU A 38 -5.59 -8.92 -13.31
N THR A 39 -4.52 -9.72 -13.45
CA THR A 39 -3.33 -9.33 -14.24
C THR A 39 -3.58 -9.18 -15.74
N ASP A 40 -4.65 -9.78 -16.27
CA ASP A 40 -4.98 -9.81 -17.69
C ASP A 40 -6.28 -9.05 -18.05
N GLU A 41 -7.05 -8.60 -17.05
CA GLU A 41 -8.33 -7.91 -17.25
C GLU A 41 -8.30 -6.47 -16.70
N ASP A 42 -9.00 -5.57 -17.39
CA ASP A 42 -9.08 -4.17 -16.98
C ASP A 42 -10.09 -4.00 -15.83
N VAL A 43 -9.59 -3.87 -14.60
CA VAL A 43 -10.42 -3.69 -13.40
C VAL A 43 -11.13 -2.34 -13.43
N THR A 44 -12.45 -2.33 -13.27
CA THR A 44 -13.27 -1.13 -13.19
C THR A 44 -13.61 -0.75 -11.75
N LEU A 45 -14.13 0.47 -11.56
CA LEU A 45 -14.63 0.89 -10.23
C LEU A 45 -15.73 -0.04 -9.71
N LYS A 46 -16.57 -0.59 -10.60
CA LYS A 46 -17.68 -1.46 -10.21
C LYS A 46 -17.16 -2.76 -9.60
N ASP A 47 -16.14 -3.35 -10.19
CA ASP A 47 -15.54 -4.61 -9.73
C ASP A 47 -14.91 -4.42 -8.33
N ILE A 48 -14.28 -3.28 -8.08
CA ILE A 48 -13.74 -2.95 -6.75
C ILE A 48 -14.86 -2.72 -5.72
N MET A 49 -15.98 -2.11 -6.11
CA MET A 49 -17.13 -1.88 -5.22
C MET A 49 -17.83 -3.17 -4.79
N GLU A 50 -17.81 -4.22 -5.62
CA GLU A 50 -18.41 -5.52 -5.28
C GLU A 50 -17.68 -6.19 -4.10
N GLU A 51 -16.38 -5.92 -3.96
CA GLU A 51 -15.51 -6.51 -2.94
C GLU A 51 -15.28 -5.61 -1.71
N ILE A 52 -15.69 -4.34 -1.79
CA ILE A 52 -15.49 -3.33 -0.74
C ILE A 52 -16.81 -2.63 -0.47
N ASP A 53 -17.40 -2.89 0.69
CA ASP A 53 -18.63 -2.26 1.16
C ASP A 53 -18.40 -0.79 1.58
N LEU A 54 -18.17 0.06 0.60
CA LEU A 54 -18.04 1.51 0.73
C LEU A 54 -18.89 2.21 -0.33
N ALA A 55 -19.38 3.39 0.02
CA ALA A 55 -20.03 4.27 -0.95
C ALA A 55 -19.06 4.61 -2.10
N GLN A 56 -19.61 4.74 -3.31
CA GLN A 56 -18.85 5.05 -4.53
C GLN A 56 -17.97 6.30 -4.39
N SER A 57 -18.48 7.35 -3.76
CA SER A 57 -17.74 8.61 -3.53
C SER A 57 -16.53 8.40 -2.62
N THR A 58 -16.69 7.61 -1.55
CA THR A 58 -15.63 7.26 -0.61
C THR A 58 -14.56 6.40 -1.26
N LEU A 59 -14.97 5.37 -2.02
CA LEU A 59 -14.01 4.51 -2.73
C LEU A 59 -13.26 5.29 -3.81
N SER A 60 -13.94 6.18 -4.55
CA SER A 60 -13.31 7.06 -5.53
C SER A 60 -12.25 7.96 -4.88
N GLN A 61 -12.51 8.48 -3.67
CA GLN A 61 -11.51 9.23 -2.92
C GLN A 61 -10.30 8.37 -2.55
N HIS A 62 -10.50 7.12 -2.12
CA HIS A 62 -9.39 6.20 -1.82
C HIS A 62 -8.54 5.90 -3.06
N LEU A 63 -9.18 5.61 -4.20
CA LEU A 63 -8.51 5.35 -5.47
C LEU A 63 -7.78 6.58 -6.01
N LYS A 64 -8.36 7.78 -5.80
CA LYS A 64 -7.69 9.05 -6.12
C LYS A 64 -6.40 9.19 -5.32
N VAL A 65 -6.40 8.90 -4.02
CA VAL A 65 -5.17 8.99 -3.22
C VAL A 65 -4.11 7.99 -3.71
N LEU A 66 -4.50 6.78 -4.07
CA LEU A 66 -3.59 5.78 -4.64
C LEU A 66 -3.00 6.23 -5.99
N ARG A 67 -3.83 6.84 -6.83
CA ARG A 67 -3.43 7.36 -8.14
C ARG A 67 -2.50 8.57 -8.00
N ASP A 68 -2.85 9.52 -7.15
CA ASP A 68 -2.07 10.73 -6.94
C ASP A 68 -0.69 10.39 -6.32
N ALA A 69 -0.59 9.31 -5.55
CA ALA A 69 0.69 8.75 -5.06
C ALA A 69 1.45 7.90 -6.11
N GLY A 70 0.89 7.71 -7.30
CA GLY A 70 1.50 6.95 -8.39
C GLY A 70 1.46 5.43 -8.24
N LEU A 71 0.77 4.88 -7.23
CA LEU A 71 0.65 3.44 -7.01
C LEU A 71 -0.36 2.77 -7.96
N VAL A 72 -1.40 3.52 -8.35
CA VAL A 72 -2.44 3.05 -9.27
C VAL A 72 -2.45 3.94 -10.51
N MET A 73 -2.46 3.33 -11.69
CA MET A 73 -2.67 4.00 -12.95
C MET A 73 -4.11 3.85 -13.38
N THR A 74 -4.64 4.85 -14.08
CA THR A 74 -6.00 4.79 -14.61
C THR A 74 -6.05 5.22 -16.06
N LYS A 75 -6.92 4.60 -16.84
CA LYS A 75 -7.19 4.98 -18.23
C LYS A 75 -8.70 5.08 -18.43
N LEU A 76 -9.13 6.08 -19.21
CA LEU A 76 -10.52 6.17 -19.67
C LEU A 76 -10.64 5.38 -20.97
N ILE A 77 -11.54 4.41 -21.00
CA ILE A 77 -11.92 3.67 -22.20
C ILE A 77 -13.32 4.12 -22.59
N VAL A 78 -13.53 4.36 -23.88
CA VAL A 78 -14.83 4.75 -24.44
C VAL A 78 -15.23 3.70 -25.46
N GLU A 79 -16.33 3.00 -25.17
CA GLU A 79 -16.89 1.95 -26.02
C GLU A 79 -18.40 2.16 -26.13
N ASN A 80 -18.95 2.10 -27.34
CA ASN A 80 -20.40 2.19 -27.57
C ASN A 80 -21.07 3.39 -26.85
N ASN A 81 -20.50 4.60 -26.96
CA ASN A 81 -20.95 5.83 -26.27
C ASN A 81 -20.95 5.76 -24.73
N THR A 82 -20.35 4.74 -24.14
CA THR A 82 -20.19 4.59 -22.68
C THR A 82 -18.72 4.75 -22.31
N SER A 83 -18.43 5.59 -21.33
CA SER A 83 -17.09 5.75 -20.79
C SER A 83 -16.92 4.93 -19.51
N LYS A 84 -15.80 4.21 -19.40
CA LYS A 84 -15.43 3.43 -18.22
C LYS A 84 -14.00 3.77 -17.83
N GLN A 85 -13.77 3.95 -16.53
CA GLN A 85 -12.43 4.15 -16.00
C GLN A 85 -11.90 2.80 -15.50
N ILE A 86 -10.75 2.42 -16.03
CA ILE A 86 -10.05 1.19 -15.68
C ILE A 86 -8.84 1.50 -14.81
N TYR A 87 -8.45 0.56 -13.96
CA TYR A 87 -7.42 0.70 -12.94
C TYR A 87 -6.38 -0.41 -13.11
N ARG A 88 -5.09 -0.06 -12.98
CA ARG A 88 -3.97 -1.01 -13.00
C ARG A 88 -2.94 -0.63 -11.95
N ILE A 89 -2.25 -1.63 -11.38
CA ILE A 89 -1.14 -1.38 -10.46
C ILE A 89 0.09 -0.85 -11.22
N ASN A 90 0.71 0.19 -10.68
CA ASN A 90 2.03 0.62 -11.11
C ASN A 90 3.10 -0.24 -10.43
N LYS A 91 3.59 -1.26 -11.14
CA LYS A 91 4.63 -2.16 -10.64
C LYS A 91 5.91 -1.44 -10.20
N LEU A 92 6.32 -0.39 -10.92
CA LEU A 92 7.53 0.37 -10.59
C LEU A 92 7.42 1.06 -9.23
N ALA A 93 6.23 1.53 -8.85
CA ALA A 93 5.99 2.12 -7.53
C ALA A 93 6.13 1.08 -6.42
N LEU A 94 5.54 -0.11 -6.59
CA LEU A 94 5.69 -1.22 -5.64
C LEU A 94 7.15 -1.65 -5.49
N GLU A 95 7.92 -1.67 -6.58
CA GLU A 95 9.35 -1.98 -6.55
C GLU A 95 10.15 -1.00 -5.68
N GLN A 96 9.75 0.27 -5.60
CA GLN A 96 10.39 1.23 -4.69
C GLN A 96 10.16 0.87 -3.21
N ILE A 97 8.93 0.48 -2.86
CA ILE A 97 8.61 0.01 -1.49
C ILE A 97 9.44 -1.24 -1.18
N ASN A 98 9.48 -2.20 -2.11
CA ASN A 98 10.23 -3.44 -1.91
C ASN A 98 11.74 -3.18 -1.72
N LYS A 99 12.32 -2.27 -2.52
CA LYS A 99 13.72 -1.85 -2.37
C LYS A 99 13.99 -1.25 -0.99
N LEU A 100 13.11 -0.39 -0.48
CA LEU A 100 13.23 0.16 0.87
C LEU A 100 13.20 -0.94 1.92
N LEU A 101 12.23 -1.86 1.84
CA LEU A 101 12.10 -2.97 2.79
C LEU A 101 13.33 -3.89 2.79
N ASN A 102 13.86 -4.23 1.61
CA ASN A 102 15.09 -5.01 1.47
C ASN A 102 16.29 -4.24 2.05
N HIS A 103 16.43 -2.95 1.75
CA HIS A 103 17.50 -2.14 2.28
C HIS A 103 17.49 -2.06 3.81
N LEU A 104 16.30 -1.97 4.42
CA LEU A 104 16.14 -2.02 5.87
C LEU A 104 16.50 -3.41 6.42
N SER A 105 16.02 -4.47 5.78
CA SER A 105 16.27 -5.85 6.19
C SER A 105 17.78 -6.19 6.16
N ASP A 106 18.49 -5.76 5.13
CA ASP A 106 19.94 -6.00 4.99
C ASP A 106 20.77 -5.24 6.03
N ARG A 107 20.28 -4.10 6.52
CA ARG A 107 20.98 -3.29 7.54
C ARG A 107 20.68 -3.72 8.97
N ILE A 108 19.52 -4.34 9.18
CA ILE A 108 19.16 -4.90 10.48
C ILE A 108 19.87 -6.26 10.56
N ASP A 109 21.16 -6.22 10.87
CA ASP A 109 21.86 -7.38 11.41
C ASP A 109 21.26 -7.59 12.81
N LEU A 110 20.18 -8.39 12.89
CA LEU A 110 19.75 -8.98 14.14
C LEU A 110 20.91 -9.88 14.56
N LYS A 111 21.98 -9.30 15.12
CA LYS A 111 22.82 -10.03 16.05
C LYS A 111 21.81 -10.63 17.00
N GLN A 112 21.69 -11.96 16.97
CA GLN A 112 21.04 -12.74 18.00
C GLN A 112 21.88 -12.53 19.26
N ASP A 113 21.87 -11.31 19.76
CA ASP A 113 22.36 -10.95 21.06
C ASP A 113 21.33 -11.59 21.97
N ASP A 114 21.76 -12.55 22.79
CA ASP A 114 20.89 -13.29 23.69
C ASP A 114 20.05 -12.34 24.60
N ARG A 115 20.45 -11.06 24.68
CA ARG A 115 19.70 -9.97 25.32
C ARG A 115 18.41 -9.58 24.60
N PHE A 116 18.30 -9.70 23.28
CA PHE A 116 17.07 -9.43 22.51
C PHE A 116 16.10 -10.61 22.51
N ASN A 117 16.61 -11.85 22.50
CA ASN A 117 15.78 -13.06 22.71
C ASN A 117 15.17 -13.09 24.13
N ALA A 118 15.79 -12.41 25.10
CA ALA A 118 15.26 -12.22 26.43
C ALA A 118 14.17 -11.13 26.54
N VAL A 119 13.98 -10.28 25.52
CA VAL A 119 12.91 -9.28 25.51
C VAL A 119 11.62 -9.93 25.02
N LYS A 120 11.07 -10.82 25.84
CA LYS A 120 9.70 -11.38 25.71
C LYS A 120 8.59 -10.31 25.70
N LEU A 121 8.94 -9.02 25.82
CA LEU A 121 8.02 -7.91 26.07
C LEU A 121 8.45 -6.65 25.30
N PHE A 122 8.82 -6.76 24.02
CA PHE A 122 8.83 -5.55 23.19
C PHE A 122 7.38 -5.10 23.06
N TYR A 123 7.00 -4.02 23.75
CA TYR A 123 5.61 -3.57 23.74
C TYR A 123 5.20 -3.23 22.31
N SER A 124 4.30 -4.03 21.77
CA SER A 124 3.67 -3.79 20.49
C SER A 124 2.20 -4.16 20.60
N ARG A 125 1.36 -3.15 20.38
CA ARG A 125 -0.10 -3.33 20.30
C ARG A 125 -0.52 -4.32 19.19
N LEU A 126 0.36 -4.58 18.23
CA LEU A 126 0.09 -5.46 17.10
C LEU A 126 0.59 -6.89 17.31
N TYR A 127 1.44 -7.16 18.30
CA TYR A 127 2.02 -8.49 18.54
C TYR A 127 0.95 -9.56 18.77
N GLU A 128 -0.08 -9.23 19.54
CA GLU A 128 -1.20 -10.14 19.83
C GLU A 128 -2.03 -10.50 18.59
N ILE A 129 -2.01 -9.65 17.56
CA ILE A 129 -2.85 -9.78 16.36
C ILE A 129 -2.08 -10.44 15.21
N THR A 130 -0.81 -10.07 15.03
CA THR A 130 -0.03 -10.50 13.85
C THR A 130 0.84 -11.71 14.11
N ASN A 131 1.11 -12.07 15.37
CA ASN A 131 2.01 -13.14 15.79
C ASN A 131 3.17 -13.29 14.80
N TRP A 132 4.03 -12.26 14.68
CA TRP A 132 5.05 -11.91 13.67
C TRP A 132 5.77 -13.03 12.87
N ASN A 133 5.58 -14.29 13.25
CA ASN A 133 5.88 -15.52 12.53
C ASN A 133 4.79 -15.97 11.52
N GLN A 134 3.59 -15.37 11.50
CA GLN A 134 2.59 -15.63 10.46
C GLN A 134 2.84 -14.70 9.26
N CYS A 135 3.31 -15.27 8.13
CA CYS A 135 3.26 -14.59 6.85
C CYS A 135 1.80 -14.26 6.49
N PHE A 136 1.58 -13.19 5.72
CA PHE A 136 0.30 -12.93 5.04
C PHE A 136 0.04 -14.07 4.04
N ASN A 137 -0.45 -15.20 4.53
CA ASN A 137 -0.91 -16.30 3.70
C ASN A 137 -2.34 -15.98 3.29
N SER A 138 -2.50 -15.55 2.05
CA SER A 138 -3.77 -15.56 1.31
C SER A 138 -3.58 -16.43 0.08
#